data_AF-A0A3A4V528-F1
#
_entry.id   AF-A0A3A4V528-F1
#
_cell.length_a   1.000
_cell.length_b   1.000
_cell.length_c   1.000
_cell.angle_alpha   90.00
_cell.angle_beta   90.00
_cell.angle_gamma   90.00
#
_symmetry.space_group_name_H-M   'P 1'
#
loop_
_entity.id
_entity.type
_entity.pdbx_description
1 polymer ?
#
loop_
_entity_poly.entity_id
_entity_poly.type
_entity_poly.pdbx_seq_one_letter_code
_entity_poly.pdbx_strand_id
1 'polypeptide(L)'
;METKGGDQRHRCALCGRPGAMWIVKIGSHSQMAHKECGKTIAKSAPAGVFVKVYPSEKLRMEWQARRFWAEKFQKAGLDAATGRPVRSS
;
A
#
# COMPACT_ATOMS: atom_id res chain seq x y z
N MET A 1 30.34 -12.92 10.01
CA MET A 1 28.87 -12.95 10.03
C MET A 1 28.40 -11.57 10.41
N GLU A 2 27.60 -10.89 9.59
CA GLU A 2 26.62 -9.83 9.96
C GLU A 2 26.14 -9.08 8.70
N THR A 3 25.18 -9.66 7.97
CA THR A 3 24.39 -8.97 6.94
C THR A 3 23.28 -8.16 7.62
N LYS A 4 23.63 -7.07 8.32
CA LYS A 4 22.65 -6.12 8.89
C LYS A 4 22.13 -5.16 7.81
N GLY A 5 21.38 -5.69 6.85
CA GLY A 5 20.68 -4.91 5.80
C GLY A 5 19.18 -5.18 5.74
N GLY A 6 18.61 -5.80 6.79
CA GLY A 6 17.22 -6.20 6.84
C GLY A 6 16.27 -5.02 7.01
N ASP A 7 15.87 -4.42 5.88
CA ASP A 7 14.55 -3.90 5.56
C ASP A 7 13.61 -3.46 6.73
N GLN A 8 14.10 -2.63 7.63
CA GLN A 8 13.26 -2.00 8.67
C GLN A 8 12.25 -1.00 8.07
N ARG A 9 12.39 -0.66 6.78
CA ARG A 9 11.60 0.37 6.09
C ARG A 9 10.15 -0.05 5.80
N HIS A 10 9.82 -1.34 5.95
CA HIS A 10 8.47 -1.86 5.66
C HIS A 10 7.76 -2.47 6.88
N ARG A 11 8.22 -2.20 8.10
CA ARG A 11 7.53 -2.62 9.32
C ARG A 11 6.46 -1.60 9.70
N CYS A 12 5.29 -2.09 10.08
CA CYS A 12 4.23 -1.22 10.58
C CYS A 12 4.60 -0.65 11.94
N ALA A 13 4.52 0.67 12.08
CA ALA A 13 4.81 1.34 13.33
C ALA A 13 3.83 1.02 14.48
N LEU A 14 2.59 0.60 14.16
CA LEU A 14 1.60 0.22 15.18
C LEU A 14 1.75 -1.23 15.64
N CYS A 15 1.82 -2.19 14.70
CA CYS A 15 1.77 -3.62 15.03
C CYS A 15 3.13 -4.35 14.87
N GLY A 16 4.18 -3.66 14.40
CA GLY A 16 5.52 -4.22 14.21
C GLY A 16 5.66 -5.26 13.10
N ARG A 17 4.55 -5.66 12.45
CA ARG A 17 4.54 -6.66 11.38
C ARG A 17 5.06 -6.07 10.06
N PRO A 18 5.73 -6.87 9.21
CA PRO A 18 6.17 -6.44 7.89
C PRO A 18 4.99 -6.20 6.93
N GLY A 19 5.28 -5.68 5.74
CA GLY A 19 4.28 -5.43 4.69
C GLY A 19 3.52 -4.12 4.84
N ALA A 20 4.00 -3.19 5.67
CA ALA A 20 3.48 -1.85 5.72
C ALA A 20 3.87 -1.09 4.46
N MET A 21 2.87 -0.54 3.75
CA MET A 21 3.06 0.21 2.51
C MET A 21 2.26 1.51 2.47
N TRP A 22 1.63 1.88 3.59
CA TRP A 22 0.96 3.17 3.76
C TRP A 22 1.83 4.08 4.59
N ILE A 23 1.87 5.36 4.23
CA ILE A 23 2.60 6.39 4.95
C ILE A 23 1.63 7.12 5.85
N VAL A 24 1.98 7.22 7.13
CA VAL A 24 1.31 8.04 8.13
C VAL A 24 2.21 9.22 8.42
N LYS A 25 1.76 10.43 8.08
CA LYS A 25 2.47 11.68 8.29
C LYS A 25 1.83 12.45 9.45
N ILE A 26 2.61 12.70 10.49
CA ILE A 26 2.21 13.43 11.70
C ILE A 26 3.16 14.65 11.79
N GLY A 27 2.66 15.83 11.38
CA GLY A 27 3.52 17.01 11.25
C GLY A 27 4.68 16.79 10.25
N SER A 28 5.92 16.91 10.74
CA SER A 28 7.16 16.67 9.99
C SER A 28 7.58 15.20 9.95
N HIS A 29 7.04 14.36 10.83
CA HIS A 29 7.42 12.95 10.95
C HIS A 29 6.57 12.06 10.05
N SER A 30 7.21 11.10 9.41
CA SER A 30 6.55 10.09 8.59
C SER A 30 6.94 8.69 9.06
N GLN A 31 5.96 7.80 9.09
CA GLN A 31 6.14 6.40 9.49
C GLN A 31 5.32 5.49 8.59
N MET A 32 5.74 4.24 8.46
CA MET A 32 5.06 3.24 7.63
C MET A 32 4.05 2.46 8.47
N ALA A 33 2.86 2.24 7.92
CA ALA A 33 1.82 1.43 8.54
C ALA A 33 1.07 0.57 7.52
N HIS A 34 0.31 -0.41 8.00
CA HIS A 34 -0.81 -0.93 7.22
C HIS A 34 -1.91 0.11 7.14
N LYS A 35 -2.79 0.00 6.15
CA LYS A 35 -3.89 0.96 5.93
C LYS A 35 -4.73 1.17 7.18
N GLU A 36 -5.20 0.07 7.79
CA GLU A 36 -6.06 0.14 8.95
C GLU A 36 -5.32 0.62 10.19
N CYS A 37 -4.06 0.21 10.38
CA CYS A 37 -3.20 0.73 11.44
C CYS A 37 -3.01 2.25 11.33
N GLY A 38 -2.77 2.77 10.13
CA GLY A 38 -2.64 4.21 9.91
C GLY A 38 -3.92 4.99 10.22
N LYS A 39 -5.09 4.44 9.87
CA LYS A 39 -6.39 5.02 10.25
C LYS A 39 -6.59 5.02 11.76
N THR A 40 -6.21 3.96 12.46
CA THR A 40 -6.29 3.90 13.93
C THR A 40 -5.40 4.95 14.58
N ILE A 41 -4.18 5.14 14.07
CA ILE A 41 -3.27 6.21 14.52
C ILE A 41 -3.91 7.58 14.30
N ALA A 42 -4.48 7.82 13.12
CA ALA A 42 -5.14 9.10 12.81
C ALA A 42 -6.36 9.37 13.71
N LYS A 43 -7.13 8.33 14.06
CA LYS A 43 -8.28 8.44 14.98
C LYS A 43 -7.88 8.68 16.44
N SER A 44 -6.71 8.15 16.83
CA SER A 44 -6.19 8.27 18.20
C SER A 44 -5.34 9.53 18.39
N ALA A 45 -5.22 10.37 17.35
CA ALA A 45 -4.44 11.58 17.41
C ALA A 45 -5.11 12.62 18.33
N PRO A 46 -4.35 13.31 19.19
CA PRO A 46 -4.87 14.39 20.03
C PRO A 46 -5.51 15.51 19.20
N ALA A 47 -6.45 16.24 19.80
CA ALA A 47 -7.05 17.41 19.16
C ALA A 47 -5.98 18.42 18.74
N GLY A 48 -6.03 18.86 17.47
CA GLY A 48 -5.04 19.78 16.90
C GLY A 48 -3.86 19.11 16.19
N VAL A 49 -3.69 17.78 16.29
CA VAL A 49 -2.65 17.06 15.53
C VAL A 49 -3.19 16.62 14.17
N PHE A 50 -2.61 17.16 13.10
CA PHE A 50 -2.99 16.76 11.74
C PHE A 50 -2.24 15.50 11.29
N VAL A 51 -2.99 14.41 11.09
CA VAL A 51 -2.45 13.13 10.61
C VAL A 51 -2.92 12.87 9.18
N LYS A 52 -1.98 12.71 8.23
CA LYS A 52 -2.27 12.27 6.86
C LYS A 52 -1.94 10.79 6.70
N VAL A 53 -2.83 10.04 6.07
CA VAL A 53 -2.61 8.62 5.72
C VAL A 53 -2.77 8.47 4.22
N TYR A 54 -1.71 8.07 3.53
CA TYR A 54 -1.72 7.94 2.07
C TYR A 54 -0.84 6.77 1.60
N PRO A 55 -1.12 6.20 0.40
CA PRO A 55 -0.33 5.10 -0.13
C PRO A 55 1.11 5.55 -0.44
N SER A 56 2.09 4.68 -0.18
CA SER A 56 3.46 4.91 -0.63
C SER A 56 3.56 4.97 -2.16
N GLU A 57 4.65 5.52 -2.67
CA GLU A 57 4.94 5.55 -4.10
C GLU A 57 4.94 4.16 -4.73
N LYS A 58 5.61 3.20 -4.09
CA LYS A 58 5.62 1.80 -4.54
C LYS A 58 4.21 1.23 -4.67
N LEU A 59 3.36 1.44 -3.66
CA LEU A 59 1.97 0.96 -3.70
C LEU A 59 1.17 1.64 -4.82
N ARG A 60 1.41 2.92 -5.08
CA ARG A 60 0.78 3.63 -6.22
C ARG A 60 1.22 3.07 -7.56
N MET A 61 2.51 2.76 -7.73
CA MET A 61 3.04 2.15 -8.94
C MET A 61 2.47 0.75 -9.17
N GLU A 62 2.36 -0.08 -8.11
CA GLU A 62 1.71 -1.39 -8.19
C GLU A 62 0.25 -1.28 -8.65
N TRP A 63 -0.50 -0.31 -8.11
CA TRP A 63 -1.87 -0.08 -8.55
C TRP A 63 -1.95 0.39 -10.00
N GLN A 64 -1.05 1.27 -10.44
CA GLN A 64 -0.97 1.70 -11.83
C GLN A 64 -0.68 0.53 -12.77
N ALA A 65 0.30 -0.32 -12.43
CA ALA A 65 0.63 -1.51 -13.20
C ALA A 65 -0.57 -2.46 -13.32
N ARG A 66 -1.27 -2.72 -12.21
CA ARG A 66 -2.49 -3.55 -12.21
C ARG A 66 -3.58 -2.98 -13.09
N ARG A 67 -3.81 -1.66 -13.04
CA ARG A 67 -4.79 -0.99 -13.91
C ARG A 67 -4.41 -1.06 -15.39
N PHE A 68 -3.14 -0.83 -15.69
CA PHE A 68 -2.62 -0.94 -17.05
C PHE A 68 -2.86 -2.33 -17.63
N TRP A 69 -2.50 -3.38 -16.90
CA TRP A 69 -2.70 -4.75 -17.36
C TRP A 69 -4.18 -5.16 -17.43
N ALA A 70 -5.00 -4.74 -16.47
CA ALA A 70 -6.44 -4.97 -16.53
C ALA A 70 -7.07 -4.38 -17.81
N GLU A 71 -6.67 -3.17 -18.21
CA GLU A 71 -7.13 -2.56 -19.46
C GLU A 71 -6.66 -3.36 -20.69
N LYS A 72 -5.41 -3.85 -20.68
CA LYS A 72 -4.88 -4.68 -21.78
C LYS A 72 -5.62 -6.00 -21.91
N PHE A 73 -5.88 -6.69 -20.79
CA PHE A 73 -6.65 -7.93 -20.80
C PHE A 73 -8.08 -7.70 -21.28
N GLN A 74 -8.75 -6.65 -20.80
CA GLN A 74 -10.09 -6.31 -21.24
C GLN A 74 -10.16 -6.04 -22.75
N LYS A 75 -9.21 -5.27 -23.31
CA LYS A 75 -9.12 -5.02 -24.76
C LYS A 75 -8.87 -6.29 -25.58
N ALA A 76 -8.18 -7.28 -25.00
CA ALA A 76 -7.92 -8.56 -25.63
C ALA A 76 -9.06 -9.59 -25.45
N GLY A 77 -10.17 -9.23 -24.79
CA GLY A 77 -11.24 -10.16 -24.45
C GLY A 77 -10.82 -11.21 -23.40
N LEU A 78 -9.80 -10.89 -22.59
CA LEU A 78 -9.25 -11.76 -21.57
C LEU A 78 -9.71 -11.29 -20.18
N ASP A 79 -9.98 -12.23 -19.29
CA ASP A 79 -10.29 -11.97 -17.89
C ASP A 79 -9.05 -11.39 -17.18
N ALA A 80 -9.22 -10.26 -16.49
CA ALA A 80 -8.12 -9.52 -15.88
C ALA A 80 -7.50 -10.22 -14.65
N ALA A 81 -8.15 -11.24 -14.09
CA ALA A 81 -7.63 -12.00 -12.95
C ALA A 81 -6.84 -13.24 -13.39
N THR A 82 -7.21 -13.85 -14.52
CA THR A 82 -6.68 -15.16 -14.97
C THR A 82 -5.96 -15.11 -16.31
N GLY A 83 -6.11 -14.03 -17.08
CA GLY A 83 -5.54 -13.89 -18.44
C GLY A 83 -6.16 -14.83 -19.47
N ARG A 84 -7.28 -15.49 -19.16
CA ARG A 84 -7.96 -16.44 -20.05
C ARG A 84 -9.07 -15.74 -20.86
N PRO A 85 -9.42 -16.23 -22.06
CA PRO A 85 -10.55 -15.70 -22.81
C PRO A 85 -11.82 -15.68 -21.96
N VAL A 86 -12.51 -14.54 -21.93
CA VAL A 86 -13.85 -14.44 -21.36
C VAL A 86 -14.76 -15.27 -22.25
N ARG A 87 -15.25 -16.41 -21.74
CA ARG A 87 -16.22 -17.23 -22.47
C ARG A 87 -17.53 -16.47 -22.57
N SER A 88 -17.74 -15.79 -23.70
CA SER A 88 -19.06 -15.34 -24.13
C SER A 88 -19.90 -16.60 -24.41
N SER A 89 -20.96 -16.82 -23.64
CA SER A 89 -22.01 -17.79 -23.96
C SER A 89 -23.06 -17.15 -24.86
#